data_AF-A0A968XFT5-F1
#
_entry.id   AF-A0A968XFT5-F1
#
_cell.length_a   1.000
_cell.length_b   1.000
_cell.length_c   1.000
_cell.angle_alpha   90.00
_cell.angle_beta   90.00
_cell.angle_gamma   90.00
#
_symmetry.space_group_name_H-M   'P 1'
#
loop_
_entity.id
_entity.type
_entity.pdbx_description
1 polymer ?
#
loop_
_entity_poly.entity_id
_entity_poly.type
_entity_poly.pdbx_seq_one_letter_code
_entity_poly.pdbx_strand_id
1 'polypeptide(L)'
;MNKWTIATLAIIAAASTGASPADASIFTYRQSNGAVLTINTETRAGSLIGRDINTRFTSDDFANFTGGRNPEGAFDLDSLTGYRVVNGRRFFDNDSHQQRLIIGADGRTNLWSYWGNGPRYGDYVTTIASYTPPAPTGSSGGTGSSGGGTGSSGGGGTPTDVPAPAMLALFAMGAGAIALRRRRKTAAV
;
A
#
# COMPACT_ATOMS: atom_id res chain seq x y z
N MET A 1 11.28 1.86 33.13
CA MET A 1 10.70 2.58 31.98
C MET A 1 11.36 2.03 30.73
N ASN A 2 10.68 1.13 30.03
CA ASN A 2 11.31 0.31 28.99
C ASN A 2 11.10 1.01 27.64
N LYS A 3 12.19 1.53 27.07
CA LYS A 3 12.20 2.16 25.75
C LYS A 3 12.14 1.05 24.69
N TRP A 4 10.95 0.77 24.18
CA TRP A 4 10.78 -0.11 23.03
C TRP A 4 10.96 0.71 21.76
N THR A 5 12.04 0.41 21.03
CA THR A 5 12.39 1.01 19.75
C THR A 5 11.36 0.58 18.71
N ILE A 6 10.47 1.49 18.31
CA ILE A 6 9.50 1.27 17.22
C ILE A 6 10.29 1.32 15.91
N ALA A 7 10.42 0.18 15.23
CA ALA A 7 11.00 0.12 13.90
C ALA A 7 10.01 0.75 12.90
N THR A 8 10.33 1.97 12.46
CA THR A 8 9.58 2.66 11.41
C THR A 8 9.91 2.02 10.06
N LEU A 9 8.99 1.23 9.51
CA LEU A 9 9.05 0.87 8.09
C LEU A 9 8.80 2.13 7.25
N ALA A 10 9.85 2.66 6.64
CA ALA A 10 9.73 3.69 5.62
C ALA A 10 9.36 3.02 4.29
N ILE A 11 8.08 3.04 3.94
CA ILE A 11 7.60 2.64 2.61
C ILE A 11 7.73 3.87 1.70
N ILE A 12 8.62 3.78 0.71
CA ILE A 12 8.78 4.79 -0.34
C ILE A 12 7.49 4.80 -1.18
N ALA A 13 6.67 5.84 -1.02
CA ALA A 13 5.49 6.04 -1.86
C ALA A 13 5.91 6.68 -3.18
N ALA A 14 6.11 5.87 -4.22
CA ALA A 14 6.15 6.35 -5.59
C ALA A 14 4.73 6.69 -6.03
N ALA A 15 4.47 7.97 -6.31
CA ALA A 15 3.18 8.42 -6.82
C ALA A 15 3.05 8.05 -8.30
N SER A 16 2.42 6.91 -8.60
CA SER A 16 1.98 6.55 -9.94
C SER A 16 0.58 7.10 -10.20
N THR A 17 0.50 8.18 -10.99
CA THR A 17 -0.73 8.61 -11.64
C THR A 17 -0.94 7.74 -12.88
N GLY A 18 -1.77 6.70 -12.79
CA GLY A 18 -2.18 5.94 -13.97
C GLY A 18 -2.62 4.52 -13.63
N ALA A 19 -3.90 4.24 -13.92
CA ALA A 19 -4.59 2.94 -13.89
C ALA A 19 -4.46 2.14 -12.57
N SER A 20 -5.60 1.84 -11.94
CA SER A 20 -5.65 0.71 -11.01
C SER A 20 -5.12 -0.53 -11.74
N PRO A 21 -4.07 -1.22 -11.26
CA PRO A 21 -3.64 -2.46 -11.88
C PRO A 21 -4.83 -3.42 -11.80
N ALA A 22 -5.31 -3.91 -12.94
CA ALA A 22 -6.38 -4.90 -12.98
C ALA A 22 -6.00 -6.21 -12.26
N ASP A 23 -4.71 -6.42 -12.00
CA ASP A 23 -4.13 -7.64 -11.42
C ASP A 23 -3.49 -7.42 -10.04
N ALA A 24 -3.87 -6.36 -9.35
CA ALA A 24 -3.38 -6.13 -8.00
C ALA A 24 -4.08 -7.03 -6.98
N SER A 25 -3.35 -7.99 -6.40
CA SER A 25 -3.91 -8.81 -5.33
C SER A 25 -3.88 -8.14 -3.96
N ILE A 26 -3.03 -7.13 -3.73
CA ILE A 26 -2.81 -6.55 -2.39
C ILE A 26 -3.10 -5.04 -2.38
N PHE A 27 -4.09 -4.63 -1.60
CA PHE A 27 -4.47 -3.25 -1.38
C PHE A 27 -4.05 -2.80 0.02
N THR A 28 -3.38 -1.64 0.12
CA THR A 28 -2.88 -1.11 1.40
C THR A 28 -3.38 0.31 1.66
N TYR A 29 -4.04 0.50 2.80
CA TYR A 29 -4.64 1.75 3.22
C TYR A 29 -4.08 2.18 4.57
N ARG A 30 -3.51 3.37 4.62
CA ARG A 30 -3.16 4.01 5.90
C ARG A 30 -4.38 4.71 6.44
N GLN A 31 -4.70 4.41 7.69
CA GLN A 31 -5.82 4.98 8.43
C GLN A 31 -5.40 6.27 9.14
N SER A 32 -6.36 7.11 9.52
CA SER A 32 -6.16 8.42 10.15
C SER A 32 -5.46 8.35 11.51
N ASN A 33 -5.61 7.23 12.21
CA ASN A 33 -4.92 6.94 13.47
C ASN A 33 -3.54 6.28 13.26
N GLY A 34 -3.07 6.16 12.02
CA GLY A 34 -1.79 5.55 11.66
C GLY A 34 -1.80 4.03 11.56
N ALA A 35 -2.93 3.36 11.82
CA ALA A 35 -3.08 1.94 11.51
C ALA A 35 -3.01 1.71 9.99
N VAL A 36 -2.70 0.48 9.59
CA VAL A 36 -2.61 0.05 8.19
C VAL A 36 -3.59 -1.09 8.00
N LEU A 37 -4.55 -0.89 7.11
CA LEU A 37 -5.44 -1.91 6.58
C LEU A 37 -4.80 -2.49 5.32
N THR A 38 -4.63 -3.81 5.27
CA THR A 38 -4.22 -4.53 4.07
C THR A 38 -5.29 -5.54 3.72
N ILE A 39 -5.69 -5.60 2.45
CA ILE A 39 -6.61 -6.62 1.91
C ILE A 39 -5.90 -7.31 0.76
N ASN A 40 -5.81 -8.64 0.84
CA ASN A 40 -5.30 -9.53 -0.20
C ASN A 40 -6.48 -10.31 -0.81
N THR A 41 -6.80 -10.02 -2.06
CA THR A 41 -7.94 -10.60 -2.79
C THR A 41 -7.65 -11.99 -3.32
N GLU A 42 -6.39 -12.30 -3.59
CA GLU A 42 -5.93 -13.62 -4.03
C GLU A 42 -6.02 -14.64 -2.89
N THR A 43 -5.53 -14.26 -1.70
CA THR A 43 -5.56 -15.14 -0.52
C THR A 43 -6.81 -14.96 0.33
N ARG A 44 -7.74 -14.08 -0.07
CA ARG A 44 -8.98 -13.75 0.67
C ARG A 44 -8.71 -13.42 2.14
N ALA A 45 -7.63 -12.70 2.39
CA ALA A 45 -7.14 -12.39 3.73
C ALA A 45 -6.91 -10.89 3.89
N GLY A 46 -7.02 -10.39 5.12
CA GLY A 46 -6.71 -9.02 5.44
C GLY A 46 -6.07 -8.87 6.82
N SER A 47 -5.58 -7.67 7.08
CA SER A 47 -5.05 -7.30 8.38
C SER A 47 -5.32 -5.83 8.69
N LEU A 48 -5.50 -5.52 9.97
CA LEU A 48 -5.55 -4.15 10.46
C LEU A 48 -4.58 -4.02 11.64
N ILE A 49 -3.46 -3.34 11.38
CA ILE A 49 -2.31 -3.29 12.28
C ILE A 49 -1.96 -1.83 12.58
N GLY A 50 -1.88 -1.48 13.85
CA GLY A 50 -1.51 -0.15 14.34
C GLY A 50 -1.08 -0.20 15.81
N ARG A 51 -1.01 0.97 16.45
CA ARG A 51 -0.66 1.06 17.87
C ARG A 51 -1.68 0.36 18.77
N ASP A 52 -2.95 0.59 18.48
CA ASP A 52 -4.08 0.17 19.33
C ASP A 52 -4.85 -1.03 18.74
N ILE A 53 -4.31 -1.68 17.70
CA ILE A 53 -4.91 -2.85 17.05
C ILE A 53 -3.86 -3.70 16.35
N ASN A 54 -3.98 -5.02 16.41
CA ASN A 54 -3.18 -5.95 15.62
C ASN A 54 -4.04 -7.17 15.34
N THR A 55 -4.62 -7.19 14.15
CA THR A 55 -5.62 -8.18 13.77
C THR A 55 -5.35 -8.72 12.38
N ARG A 56 -5.72 -9.98 12.17
CA ARG A 56 -5.76 -10.65 10.88
C ARG A 56 -7.12 -11.27 10.71
N PHE A 57 -7.65 -11.27 9.50
CA PHE A 57 -8.98 -11.78 9.22
C PHE A 57 -9.04 -12.38 7.82
N THR A 58 -10.01 -13.25 7.59
CA THR A 58 -10.32 -13.81 6.27
C THR A 58 -11.77 -13.52 5.91
N SER A 59 -12.04 -13.39 4.62
CA SER A 59 -13.39 -13.21 4.10
C SER A 59 -13.42 -13.64 2.64
N ASP A 60 -14.32 -14.56 2.30
CA ASP A 60 -14.57 -14.94 0.91
C ASP A 60 -14.99 -13.75 0.03
N ASP A 61 -15.63 -12.74 0.62
CA ASP A 61 -16.06 -11.52 -0.08
C ASP A 61 -14.88 -10.70 -0.61
N PHE A 62 -13.66 -10.86 -0.05
CA PHE A 62 -12.48 -10.16 -0.54
C PHE A 62 -12.07 -10.55 -1.96
N ALA A 63 -12.53 -11.70 -2.48
CA ALA A 63 -12.30 -12.06 -3.88
C ALA A 63 -12.85 -11.01 -4.86
N ASN A 64 -13.88 -10.27 -4.45
CA ASN A 64 -14.55 -9.25 -5.27
C ASN A 64 -14.11 -7.82 -4.92
N PHE A 65 -13.12 -7.64 -4.04
CA PHE A 65 -12.69 -6.32 -3.63
C PHE A 65 -11.86 -5.63 -4.72
N THR A 66 -12.37 -4.52 -5.26
CA THR A 66 -11.71 -3.77 -6.34
C THR A 66 -10.70 -2.73 -5.84
N GLY A 67 -10.74 -2.42 -4.54
CA GLY A 67 -9.86 -1.43 -3.92
C GLY A 67 -9.96 -0.02 -4.51
N GLY A 68 -8.80 0.60 -4.79
CA GLY A 68 -8.72 1.98 -5.30
C GLY A 68 -8.61 3.04 -4.20
N ARG A 69 -8.60 4.33 -4.58
CA ARG A 69 -8.39 5.46 -3.64
C ARG A 69 -9.57 5.67 -2.69
N ASN A 70 -10.78 5.40 -3.15
CA ASN A 70 -12.02 5.49 -2.37
C ASN A 70 -12.70 4.11 -2.42
N PRO A 71 -12.17 3.12 -1.69
CA PRO A 71 -12.79 1.80 -1.65
C PRO A 71 -14.10 1.85 -0.87
N GLU A 72 -15.03 0.96 -1.20
CA GLU A 72 -16.29 0.78 -0.49
C GLU A 72 -16.59 -0.72 -0.38
N GLY A 73 -17.27 -1.14 0.69
CA GLY A 73 -17.73 -2.52 0.82
C GLY A 73 -18.07 -2.91 2.26
N ALA A 74 -18.85 -3.98 2.40
CA ALA A 74 -19.10 -4.64 3.67
C ALA A 74 -18.79 -6.12 3.48
N PHE A 75 -17.91 -6.65 4.31
CA PHE A 75 -17.35 -8.00 4.19
C PHE A 75 -17.65 -8.76 5.47
N ASP A 76 -18.32 -9.89 5.34
CA ASP A 76 -18.53 -10.81 6.45
C ASP A 76 -17.25 -11.61 6.65
N LEU A 77 -16.72 -11.61 7.87
CA LEU A 77 -15.43 -12.23 8.15
C LEU A 77 -15.63 -13.70 8.53
N ASP A 78 -14.97 -14.60 7.80
CA ASP A 78 -14.95 -16.04 8.11
C ASP A 78 -14.11 -16.33 9.36
N SER A 79 -13.08 -15.51 9.57
CA SER A 79 -12.26 -15.54 10.78
C SER A 79 -11.70 -14.16 11.09
N LEU A 80 -11.49 -13.90 12.37
CA LEU A 80 -10.71 -12.78 12.87
C LEU A 80 -9.88 -13.28 14.03
N THR A 81 -8.61 -12.90 14.05
CA THR A 81 -7.69 -13.22 15.14
C THR A 81 -6.91 -11.98 15.53
N GLY A 82 -6.55 -11.89 16.81
CA GLY A 82 -5.62 -10.90 17.31
C GLY A 82 -6.21 -10.06 18.44
N TYR A 83 -5.86 -8.78 18.50
CA TYR A 83 -6.32 -7.93 19.59
C TYR A 83 -6.52 -6.48 19.19
N ARG A 84 -7.28 -5.78 20.02
CA ARG A 84 -7.30 -4.32 20.10
C ARG A 84 -6.93 -3.84 21.49
N VAL A 85 -6.50 -2.59 21.60
CA VAL A 85 -6.19 -1.93 22.86
C VAL A 85 -7.26 -0.90 23.16
N VAL A 86 -7.89 -0.99 24.33
CA VAL A 86 -8.84 0.00 24.85
C VAL A 86 -8.38 0.39 26.25
N ASN A 87 -8.16 1.68 26.49
CA ASN A 87 -7.67 2.20 27.77
C ASN A 87 -6.42 1.47 28.29
N GLY A 88 -5.47 1.18 27.39
CA GLY A 88 -4.21 0.49 27.71
C GLY A 88 -4.33 -1.02 27.93
N ARG A 89 -5.53 -1.59 27.85
CA ARG A 89 -5.75 -3.04 28.01
C ARG A 89 -6.03 -3.70 26.67
N ARG A 90 -5.43 -4.87 26.45
CA ARG A 90 -5.69 -5.72 25.27
C ARG A 90 -6.99 -6.50 25.44
N PHE A 91 -7.78 -6.52 24.37
CA PHE A 91 -8.97 -7.33 24.22
C PHE A 91 -8.80 -8.16 22.95
N PHE A 92 -8.88 -9.47 23.11
CA PHE A 92 -8.79 -10.42 22.01
C PHE A 92 -10.15 -10.58 21.36
N ASP A 93 -10.15 -11.05 20.13
CA ASP A 93 -11.38 -11.40 19.43
C ASP A 93 -12.17 -12.48 20.17
N ASN A 94 -13.47 -12.49 19.90
CA ASN A 94 -14.41 -13.47 20.38
C ASN A 94 -15.33 -13.83 19.21
N ASP A 95 -15.29 -15.09 18.80
CA ASP A 95 -16.01 -15.67 17.67
C ASP A 95 -17.48 -15.99 17.97
N SER A 96 -17.96 -15.70 19.18
CA SER A 96 -19.37 -15.91 19.56
C SER A 96 -20.39 -15.04 18.81
N HIS A 97 -19.94 -14.16 17.90
CA HIS A 97 -20.81 -13.31 17.10
C HIS A 97 -20.25 -13.12 15.70
N GLN A 98 -21.11 -12.77 14.74
CA GLN A 98 -20.71 -12.31 13.41
C GLN A 98 -19.75 -11.12 13.51
N GLN A 99 -18.71 -11.17 12.70
CA GLN A 99 -17.66 -10.15 12.62
C GLN A 99 -17.65 -9.60 11.20
N ARG A 100 -17.44 -8.28 11.06
CA ARG A 100 -17.54 -7.59 9.77
C ARG A 100 -16.48 -6.52 9.62
N LEU A 101 -15.98 -6.38 8.39
CA LEU A 101 -15.25 -5.19 7.97
C LEU A 101 -16.16 -4.34 7.09
N ILE A 102 -16.34 -3.08 7.43
CA ILE A 102 -17.15 -2.14 6.65
C ILE A 102 -16.26 -0.96 6.25
N ILE A 103 -16.26 -0.63 4.97
CA ILE A 103 -15.61 0.54 4.39
C ILE A 103 -16.70 1.38 3.74
N GLY A 104 -17.01 2.52 4.35
CA GLY A 104 -18.01 3.46 3.84
C GLY A 104 -17.48 4.36 2.72
N ALA A 105 -18.41 4.94 1.95
CA ALA A 105 -18.12 5.89 0.87
C ALA A 105 -17.32 7.13 1.30
N ASP A 106 -17.41 7.50 2.58
CA ASP A 106 -16.63 8.56 3.20
C ASP A 106 -15.20 8.13 3.58
N GLY A 107 -14.80 6.91 3.22
CA GLY A 107 -13.53 6.30 3.59
C GLY A 107 -13.50 5.81 5.05
N ARG A 108 -14.62 5.84 5.77
CA ARG A 108 -14.70 5.33 7.15
C ARG A 108 -14.55 3.81 7.15
N THR A 109 -13.54 3.33 7.86
CA THR A 109 -13.32 1.90 8.10
C THR A 109 -13.86 1.53 9.47
N ASN A 110 -14.72 0.53 9.56
CA ASN A 110 -15.23 -0.04 10.80
C ASN A 110 -14.96 -1.55 10.84
N LEU A 111 -14.15 -1.98 11.80
CA LEU A 111 -14.01 -3.40 12.12
C LEU A 111 -14.91 -3.74 13.31
N TRP A 112 -16.06 -4.35 12.99
CA TRP A 112 -17.05 -4.78 13.96
C TRP A 112 -16.77 -6.21 14.41
N SER A 113 -16.55 -6.38 15.70
CA SER A 113 -16.36 -7.68 16.34
C SER A 113 -16.67 -7.56 17.83
N TYR A 114 -16.88 -8.69 18.49
CA TYR A 114 -16.93 -8.77 19.94
C TYR A 114 -15.52 -8.95 20.48
N TRP A 115 -15.11 -8.05 21.37
CA TRP A 115 -13.76 -8.06 21.92
C TRP A 115 -13.77 -8.44 23.41
N GLY A 116 -13.13 -9.56 23.73
CA GLY A 116 -12.93 -10.08 25.09
C GLY A 116 -13.97 -11.10 25.57
N ASN A 117 -13.77 -11.56 26.81
CA ASN A 117 -14.67 -12.51 27.47
C ASN A 117 -15.76 -11.73 28.24
N GLY A 118 -16.98 -11.74 27.70
CA GLY A 118 -18.06 -10.79 27.98
C GLY A 118 -18.06 -9.65 26.94
N PRO A 119 -19.12 -9.49 26.12
CA PRO A 119 -19.16 -8.52 25.03
C PRO A 119 -19.21 -7.10 25.59
N ARG A 120 -18.05 -6.46 25.72
CA ARG A 120 -17.94 -5.15 26.38
C ARG A 120 -17.57 -4.02 25.43
N TYR A 121 -17.05 -4.36 24.26
CA TYR A 121 -16.29 -3.44 23.44
C TYR A 121 -16.64 -3.74 21.99
N GLY A 122 -17.39 -2.82 21.36
CA GLY A 122 -17.80 -2.87 19.95
C GLY A 122 -16.87 -2.04 19.06
N ASP A 123 -17.10 -2.05 17.75
CA ASP A 123 -16.54 -1.24 16.65
C ASP A 123 -15.15 -0.63 16.84
N TYR A 124 -14.19 -1.02 16.00
CA TYR A 124 -12.97 -0.26 15.80
C TYR A 124 -13.12 0.63 14.56
N VAL A 125 -13.33 1.92 14.79
CA VAL A 125 -13.63 2.90 13.73
C VAL A 125 -12.44 3.79 13.46
N THR A 126 -12.12 3.99 12.19
CA THR A 126 -11.15 4.96 11.70
C THR A 126 -11.52 5.42 10.28
N THR A 127 -10.65 6.16 9.61
CA THR A 127 -10.90 6.69 8.26
C THR A 127 -9.64 6.54 7.44
N ILE A 128 -9.78 6.17 6.17
CA ILE A 128 -8.66 6.08 5.23
C ILE A 128 -8.04 7.47 5.04
N ALA A 129 -6.77 7.61 5.39
CA ALA A 129 -5.99 8.83 5.22
C ALA A 129 -5.19 8.81 3.91
N SER A 130 -4.67 7.65 3.52
CA SER A 130 -3.97 7.50 2.24
C SER A 130 -4.05 6.07 1.71
N TYR A 131 -3.96 5.93 0.40
CA TYR A 131 -3.91 4.66 -0.31
C TYR A 131 -2.55 4.51 -0.99
N THR A 132 -1.93 3.35 -0.83
CA THR A 132 -0.74 2.97 -1.59
C THR A 132 -1.18 2.04 -2.70
N PRO A 133 -1.09 2.46 -3.98
CA PRO A 133 -1.43 1.58 -5.07
C PRO A 133 -0.49 0.36 -5.07
N PRO A 134 -1.03 -0.83 -5.34
CA PRO A 134 -0.25 -2.04 -5.55
C PRO A 134 0.77 -1.83 -6.68
N ALA A 135 1.94 -2.47 -6.54
CA ALA A 135 2.92 -2.47 -7.61
C ALA A 135 2.32 -3.16 -8.85
N PRO A 136 2.50 -2.60 -10.07
CA PRO A 136 2.06 -3.27 -11.28
C PRO A 136 2.76 -4.62 -11.41
N THR A 137 1.99 -5.69 -11.60
CA THR A 137 2.46 -7.08 -11.65
C THR A 137 3.23 -7.46 -12.92
N GLY A 138 3.64 -6.47 -13.73
CA GLY A 138 4.26 -6.68 -15.04
C GLY A 138 5.38 -5.69 -15.34
N SER A 139 6.58 -5.94 -14.82
CA SER A 139 7.82 -5.48 -15.45
C SER A 139 9.01 -6.34 -15.04
N SER A 140 8.95 -7.64 -15.38
CA SER A 140 10.17 -8.45 -15.54
C SER A 140 10.78 -8.12 -16.90
N GLY A 141 11.38 -6.94 -17.02
CA GLY A 141 11.92 -6.41 -18.27
C GLY A 141 13.35 -5.93 -18.13
N GLY A 142 14.30 -6.87 -18.22
CA GLY A 142 15.65 -6.61 -18.76
C GLY A 142 16.70 -6.05 -17.80
N THR A 143 17.41 -6.96 -17.11
CA THR A 143 18.79 -6.70 -16.69
C THR A 143 19.65 -6.57 -17.96
N GLY A 144 19.91 -5.34 -18.40
CA GLY A 144 20.88 -5.06 -19.46
C GLY A 144 22.28 -5.48 -19.03
N SER A 145 22.76 -6.59 -19.59
CA SER A 145 24.13 -7.06 -19.48
C SER A 145 25.05 -6.14 -20.29
N SER A 146 25.94 -5.40 -19.62
CA SER A 146 27.02 -4.67 -20.26
C SER A 146 28.19 -5.63 -20.56
N GLY A 147 28.01 -6.47 -21.59
CA GLY A 147 29.09 -7.23 -22.20
C GLY A 147 29.84 -6.37 -23.21
N GLY A 148 31.00 -5.85 -22.81
CA GLY A 148 31.94 -5.21 -23.73
C GLY A 148 32.54 -6.23 -24.69
N GLY A 149 32.50 -5.90 -25.99
CA GLY A 149 33.11 -6.70 -27.05
C GLY A 149 33.48 -5.81 -28.24
N THR A 150 34.78 -5.63 -28.43
CA THR A 150 35.47 -5.03 -29.57
C THR A 150 35.31 -5.82 -30.88
N GLY A 151 35.22 -5.15 -32.03
CA GLY A 151 35.82 -5.65 -33.29
C GLY A 151 34.99 -5.66 -34.59
N SER A 152 35.27 -4.66 -35.44
CA SER A 152 35.57 -4.69 -36.89
C SER A 152 34.69 -5.43 -37.94
N SER A 153 34.27 -4.61 -38.92
CA SER A 153 34.28 -4.78 -40.40
C SER A 153 33.38 -5.81 -41.12
N GLY A 154 32.57 -5.27 -42.06
CA GLY A 154 32.56 -5.75 -43.45
C GLY A 154 31.21 -6.17 -44.05
N GLY A 155 30.83 -5.54 -45.17
CA GLY A 155 30.17 -6.20 -46.30
C GLY A 155 28.64 -6.14 -46.34
N GLY A 156 28.10 -5.53 -47.41
CA GLY A 156 26.68 -5.26 -47.60
C GLY A 156 25.83 -6.43 -48.11
N GLY A 157 24.50 -6.24 -48.04
CA GLY A 157 23.50 -7.11 -48.65
C GLY A 157 22.08 -6.85 -48.17
N THR A 158 21.27 -6.25 -49.05
CA THR A 158 19.78 -6.24 -49.15
C THR A 158 18.90 -5.73 -47.98
N PRO A 159 17.83 -4.95 -48.27
CA PRO A 159 16.95 -4.38 -47.24
C PRO A 159 15.90 -5.40 -46.79
N THR A 160 16.04 -5.87 -45.56
CA THR A 160 14.92 -6.42 -44.79
C THR A 160 14.57 -5.40 -43.72
N ASP A 161 13.38 -4.80 -43.83
CA ASP A 161 12.82 -3.90 -42.83
C ASP A 161 12.66 -4.64 -41.50
N VAL A 162 13.59 -4.35 -40.57
CA VAL A 162 13.51 -4.75 -39.18
C VAL A 162 13.24 -3.48 -38.36
N PRO A 163 12.06 -3.35 -37.74
CA PRO A 163 11.76 -2.21 -36.87
C PRO A 163 12.57 -2.23 -35.57
N ALA A 164 12.92 -1.02 -35.11
CA ALA A 164 13.61 -0.64 -33.86
C ALA A 164 15.16 -0.62 -33.95
N PRO A 165 15.90 0.26 -33.22
CA PRO A 165 15.52 0.83 -31.92
C PRO A 165 15.95 2.29 -31.60
N ALA A 166 15.21 2.87 -30.62
CA ALA A 166 15.61 3.76 -29.51
C ALA A 166 16.52 5.01 -29.75
N MET A 167 16.51 5.95 -28.78
CA MET A 167 17.55 6.98 -28.53
C MET A 167 17.28 8.43 -29.01
N LEU A 168 16.09 9.00 -28.80
CA LEU A 168 15.89 10.47 -28.91
C LEU A 168 15.20 11.15 -27.72
N ALA A 169 15.10 10.48 -26.56
CA ALA A 169 14.59 11.12 -25.33
C ALA A 169 15.67 11.30 -24.24
N LEU A 170 16.96 11.10 -24.56
CA LEU A 170 18.08 11.33 -23.65
C LEU A 170 18.74 12.71 -23.90
N PHE A 171 17.92 13.76 -23.97
CA PHE A 171 18.37 15.17 -24.03
C PHE A 171 17.44 16.13 -23.27
N ALA A 172 16.80 15.66 -22.20
CA ALA A 172 16.04 16.53 -21.28
C ALA A 172 16.64 16.53 -19.86
N MET A 173 17.96 16.44 -19.77
CA MET A 173 18.73 16.67 -18.55
C MET A 173 19.37 18.07 -18.62
N GLY A 174 18.79 19.05 -17.91
CA GLY A 174 19.49 20.27 -17.52
C GLY A 174 18.71 21.58 -17.67
N ALA A 175 18.00 22.02 -16.62
CA ALA A 175 17.78 23.44 -16.24
C ALA A 175 16.68 23.59 -15.16
N GLY A 176 16.95 23.22 -13.90
CA GLY A 176 15.99 23.45 -12.80
C GLY A 176 16.54 23.45 -11.38
N ALA A 177 17.82 23.12 -11.18
CA ALA A 177 18.50 23.39 -9.93
C ALA A 177 19.12 24.80 -10.01
N ILE A 178 19.05 25.58 -8.91
CA ILE A 178 19.54 26.96 -8.73
C ILE A 178 18.48 28.06 -8.94
N ALA A 179 17.40 28.07 -8.15
CA ALA A 179 16.69 29.32 -7.83
C ALA A 179 15.72 29.14 -6.65
N LEU A 180 16.20 29.12 -5.40
CA LEU A 180 15.53 29.68 -4.20
C LEU A 180 16.31 29.37 -2.90
N ARG A 181 17.64 29.49 -2.95
CA ARG A 181 18.46 29.78 -1.77
C ARG A 181 18.45 31.29 -1.55
N ARG A 182 17.37 31.85 -1.00
CA ARG A 182 17.35 33.24 -0.46
C ARG A 182 16.00 33.53 0.19
N ARG A 183 15.99 33.58 1.53
CA ARG A 183 15.11 34.33 2.47
C ARG A 183 14.87 33.43 3.70
N ARG A 184 15.19 33.77 4.95
CA ARG A 184 15.64 35.00 5.61
C ARG A 184 16.34 34.58 6.92
N LYS A 185 17.55 35.10 7.15
CA LYS A 185 18.01 35.44 8.51
C LYS A 185 17.55 36.89 8.81
N THR A 186 17.67 37.28 10.08
CA THR A 186 17.36 38.58 10.72
C THR A 186 15.99 38.58 11.42
N ALA A 187 15.79 38.97 12.69
CA ALA A 187 16.59 39.25 13.90
C ALA A 187 15.58 39.63 15.02
N ALA A 188 15.96 39.51 16.30
CA ALA A 188 15.63 40.40 17.44
C ALA A 188 15.86 39.62 18.76
N VAL A 189 16.94 39.93 19.50
CA VAL A 189 17.00 40.74 20.75
C VAL A 189 16.40 40.01 21.95
#